data_AF-A0A8B8FQ61-F1
#
_entry.id   AF-A0A8B8FQ61-F1
#
_cell.length_a   1.000
_cell.length_b   1.000
_cell.length_c   1.000
_cell.angle_alpha   90.00
_cell.angle_beta   90.00
_cell.angle_gamma   90.00
#
_symmetry.space_group_name_H-M   'P 1'
#
loop_
_entity.id
_entity.type
_entity.pdbx_description
1 polymer ?
#
loop_
_entity_poly.entity_id
_entity_poly.type
_entity_poly.pdbx_seq_one_letter_code
_entity_poly.pdbx_strand_id
1 'polypeptide(L)'
;MDDPNGSDHIPILITINYSRNPHPPILNQSAKSSFSNSSSFNLNKADWIAFSQYVQNSISYIQDTTSPTICYSTFIDIINQASINSIPVKKTYYNTFPPSPPWWNSSCTKAVKNRSSLFKLFRRSGSMADFLAYSESCATTAQILKKEKRTAWKNFCTNLNPSATIHQLWHTARLFKKCVVRSPRPINDDWFDMFCSKVAPCYVPTEDENNQQLITQPLQPHVLLNPFSLSELMNAISSRHSSASGLDNISPRMLKNLPPNALEVLLRILNDVLSTQRLPSS
;
A
#
# COMPACT_ATOMS: atom_id res chain seq x y z
N MET A 1 -17.18 20.84 14.01
CA MET A 1 -17.07 19.62 14.83
C MET A 1 -18.24 18.72 14.50
N ASP A 2 -17.95 17.46 14.25
CA ASP A 2 -18.97 16.47 13.92
C ASP A 2 -19.54 15.81 15.18
N ASP A 3 -20.71 15.18 15.03
CA ASP A 3 -21.40 14.45 16.11
C ASP A 3 -20.49 13.32 16.64
N PRO A 4 -20.32 13.17 17.98
CA PRO A 4 -19.49 12.12 18.58
C PRO A 4 -20.01 10.69 18.37
N ASN A 5 -21.05 10.51 17.54
CA ASN A 5 -21.61 9.24 17.12
C ASN A 5 -22.08 8.32 18.27
N GLY A 6 -22.42 8.90 19.42
CA GLY A 6 -22.83 8.18 20.62
C GLY A 6 -21.70 7.91 21.62
N SER A 7 -20.50 8.46 21.40
CA SER A 7 -19.47 8.57 22.44
C SER A 7 -19.88 9.64 23.47
N ASP A 8 -19.71 9.32 24.75
CA ASP A 8 -19.88 10.22 25.89
C ASP A 8 -18.72 11.22 26.03
N HIS A 9 -17.61 10.96 25.35
CA HIS A 9 -16.49 11.88 25.26
C HIS A 9 -16.72 12.96 24.19
N ILE A 10 -17.08 14.16 24.62
CA ILE A 10 -17.04 15.37 23.78
C ILE A 10 -15.62 15.94 23.88
N PRO A 11 -14.84 16.00 22.79
CA PRO A 11 -13.46 16.48 22.85
C PRO A 11 -13.41 17.96 23.24
N ILE A 12 -12.54 18.29 24.18
CA ILE A 12 -12.20 19.67 24.52
C ILE A 12 -11.05 20.07 23.60
N LEU A 13 -11.29 21.05 22.72
CA LEU A 13 -10.20 21.68 21.96
C LEU A 13 -9.58 22.79 22.82
N ILE A 14 -8.31 22.61 23.15
CA ILE A 14 -7.50 23.62 23.81
C ILE A 14 -6.48 24.11 22.79
N THR A 15 -6.62 25.37 22.36
CA THR A 15 -5.61 26.01 21.51
C THR A 15 -4.54 26.61 22.42
N ILE A 16 -3.36 26.01 22.42
CA ILE A 16 -2.20 26.52 23.16
C ILE A 16 -1.36 27.32 22.17
N ASN A 17 -1.31 28.64 22.35
CA ASN A 17 -0.39 29.51 21.60
C ASN A 17 1.02 29.34 22.17
N TYR A 18 1.73 28.30 21.74
CA TYR A 18 3.13 28.10 22.10
C TYR A 18 4.04 28.70 21.02
N SER A 19 4.76 29.77 21.36
CA SER A 19 5.84 30.30 20.53
C SER A 19 7.04 29.35 20.63
N ARG A 20 7.11 28.34 19.76
CA ARG A 20 8.27 27.47 19.66
C ARG A 20 9.36 28.24 18.92
N ASN A 21 10.43 28.62 19.61
CA ASN A 21 11.66 29.05 18.96
C ASN A 21 12.06 27.97 17.93
N PRO A 22 12.21 28.30 16.64
CA PRO A 22 12.58 27.32 15.64
C PRO A 22 14.01 26.87 15.91
N HIS A 23 14.17 25.61 16.32
CA HIS A 23 15.44 24.92 16.12
C HIS A 23 15.75 24.93 14.61
N PRO A 24 17.02 25.08 14.21
CA PRO A 24 17.39 25.10 12.81
C PRO A 24 16.87 23.82 12.14
N PRO A 25 16.17 23.92 10.99
CA PRO A 25 15.71 22.74 10.30
C PRO A 25 16.95 21.96 9.88
N ILE A 26 17.09 20.75 10.42
CA ILE A 26 17.85 19.71 9.73
C ILE A 26 17.26 19.67 8.33
N LEU A 27 18.10 19.83 7.31
CA LEU A 27 17.76 19.69 5.91
C LEU A 27 17.27 18.25 5.69
N ASN A 28 16.02 18.00 6.06
CA ASN A 28 15.23 17.01 5.39
C ASN A 28 15.03 17.59 3.99
N GLN A 29 15.91 17.17 3.08
CA GLN A 29 15.49 16.95 1.69
C GLN A 29 14.37 15.90 1.75
N SER A 30 13.20 16.30 2.25
CA SER A 30 11.96 15.82 1.71
C SER A 30 11.96 16.32 0.27
N ALA A 31 12.69 15.59 -0.58
CA ALA A 31 12.16 15.30 -1.88
C ALA A 31 10.71 14.94 -1.60
N LYS A 32 9.81 15.86 -1.94
CA LYS A 32 8.44 15.50 -2.22
C LYS A 32 8.61 14.49 -3.34
N SER A 33 8.82 13.23 -3.00
CA SER A 33 8.36 12.15 -3.84
C SER A 33 6.86 12.41 -3.91
N SER A 34 6.49 13.18 -4.93
CA SER A 34 5.38 12.81 -5.76
C SER A 34 5.55 11.31 -6.03
N PHE A 35 5.12 10.49 -5.07
CA PHE A 35 4.80 9.11 -5.30
C PHE A 35 3.76 9.20 -6.40
N SER A 36 4.23 9.07 -7.63
CA SER A 36 3.39 8.94 -8.79
C SER A 36 2.38 7.88 -8.40
N ASN A 37 1.10 8.18 -8.57
CA ASN A 37 0.04 7.19 -8.37
C ASN A 37 0.49 5.93 -9.13
N SER A 38 0.97 4.91 -8.40
CA SER A 38 1.53 3.71 -9.01
C SER A 38 0.38 3.09 -9.78
N SER A 39 0.40 3.29 -11.09
CA SER A 39 -0.70 2.94 -11.96
C SER A 39 -0.70 1.43 -12.04
N SER A 40 -1.48 0.77 -11.19
CA SER A 40 -1.44 -0.68 -11.09
C SER A 40 -1.90 -1.26 -12.43
N PHE A 41 -0.97 -1.81 -13.20
CA PHE A 41 -1.28 -2.41 -14.49
C PHE A 41 -2.20 -3.63 -14.33
N ASN A 42 -3.15 -3.78 -15.24
CA ASN A 42 -3.99 -4.97 -15.31
C ASN A 42 -3.29 -6.05 -16.16
N LEU A 43 -2.36 -6.75 -15.54
CA LEU A 43 -1.53 -7.81 -16.15
C LEU A 43 -2.36 -8.98 -16.73
N ASN A 44 -3.64 -9.12 -16.36
CA ASN A 44 -4.53 -10.13 -16.94
C ASN A 44 -5.07 -9.74 -18.33
N LYS A 45 -5.08 -8.45 -18.65
CA LYS A 45 -5.53 -7.90 -19.93
C LYS A 45 -4.38 -7.31 -20.76
N ALA A 46 -3.15 -7.68 -20.41
CA ALA A 46 -1.96 -7.23 -21.11
C ALA A 46 -1.88 -7.87 -22.50
N ASP A 47 -1.54 -7.07 -23.50
CA ASP A 47 -1.11 -7.57 -24.81
C ASP A 47 0.39 -7.87 -24.75
N TRP A 48 0.73 -9.11 -24.38
CA TRP A 48 2.12 -9.52 -24.24
C TRP A 48 2.88 -9.57 -25.56
N ILE A 49 2.19 -9.71 -26.70
CA ILE A 49 2.81 -9.70 -28.03
C ILE A 49 3.27 -8.28 -28.33
N ALA A 50 2.38 -7.30 -28.21
CA ALA A 50 2.71 -5.88 -28.39
C ALA A 50 3.79 -5.41 -27.39
N PHE A 51 3.68 -5.85 -26.13
CA PHE A 51 4.70 -5.59 -25.10
C PHE A 51 6.08 -6.10 -25.53
N SER A 52 6.18 -7.39 -25.87
CA SER A 52 7.45 -8.01 -26.24
C SER A 52 8.04 -7.41 -27.51
N GLN A 53 7.21 -7.06 -28.50
CA GLN A 53 7.67 -6.42 -29.73
C GLN A 53 8.21 -5.01 -29.48
N TYR A 54 7.54 -4.22 -28.64
CA TYR A 54 8.03 -2.89 -28.26
C TYR A 54 9.39 -3.00 -27.59
N VAL A 55 9.51 -3.86 -26.57
CA VAL A 55 10.78 -4.06 -25.86
C VAL A 55 11.88 -4.55 -26.80
N GLN A 56 11.59 -5.54 -27.66
CA GLN A 56 12.54 -6.10 -28.63
C GLN A 56 13.13 -5.00 -29.53
N ASN A 57 12.30 -4.07 -29.99
CA ASN A 57 12.72 -3.00 -30.89
C ASN A 57 13.53 -1.91 -30.16
N SER A 58 13.07 -1.51 -28.96
CA SER A 58 13.68 -0.40 -28.21
C SER A 58 14.97 -0.78 -27.49
N ILE A 59 15.16 -2.04 -27.11
CA ILE A 59 16.31 -2.47 -26.30
C ILE A 59 17.65 -2.40 -27.05
N SER A 60 17.61 -2.46 -28.38
CA SER A 60 18.78 -2.36 -29.26
C SER A 60 19.60 -1.07 -29.05
N TYR A 61 19.00 -0.06 -28.42
CA TYR A 61 19.61 1.24 -28.17
C TYR A 61 20.48 1.32 -26.90
N ILE A 62 20.46 0.30 -26.03
CA ILE A 62 21.26 0.31 -24.79
C ILE A 62 22.72 -0.06 -25.12
N GLN A 63 23.54 0.97 -25.36
CA GLN A 63 24.98 0.84 -25.68
C GLN A 63 25.84 0.51 -24.45
N ASP A 64 26.92 -0.25 -24.69
CA ASP A 64 27.87 -0.76 -23.68
C ASP A 64 28.67 0.32 -22.94
N THR A 65 28.69 1.56 -23.44
CA THR A 65 29.62 2.60 -22.98
C THR A 65 29.12 3.39 -21.76
N THR A 66 27.93 3.07 -21.24
CA THR A 66 27.26 3.86 -20.20
C THR A 66 27.36 3.19 -18.84
N SER A 67 27.42 3.97 -17.75
CA SER A 67 27.52 3.40 -16.40
C SER A 67 26.36 2.44 -16.08
N PRO A 68 26.57 1.36 -15.29
CA PRO A 68 25.55 0.33 -15.05
C PRO A 68 24.22 0.87 -14.52
N THR A 69 24.27 1.95 -13.74
CA THR A 69 23.10 2.64 -13.20
C THR A 69 22.23 3.29 -14.29
N ILE A 70 22.85 3.88 -15.31
CA ILE A 70 22.15 4.51 -16.45
C ILE A 70 21.58 3.43 -17.38
N CYS A 71 22.32 2.34 -17.59
CA CYS A 71 21.83 1.20 -18.35
C CYS A 71 20.58 0.60 -17.68
N TYR A 72 20.61 0.45 -16.35
CA TYR A 72 19.45 -0.01 -15.58
C TYR A 72 18.29 0.97 -15.67
N SER A 73 18.47 2.28 -15.43
CA SER A 73 17.37 3.24 -15.50
C SER A 73 16.72 3.27 -16.89
N THR A 74 17.53 3.25 -17.95
CA THR A 74 17.05 3.19 -19.34
C THR A 74 16.27 1.90 -19.62
N PHE A 75 16.73 0.76 -19.08
CA PHE A 75 16.03 -0.51 -19.17
C PHE A 75 14.63 -0.45 -18.51
N ILE A 76 14.57 0.13 -17.30
CA ILE A 76 13.32 0.32 -16.56
C ILE A 76 12.37 1.24 -17.34
N ASP A 77 12.88 2.33 -17.91
CA ASP A 77 12.09 3.27 -18.70
C ASP A 77 11.49 2.60 -19.94
N ILE A 78 12.27 1.79 -20.67
CA ILE A 78 11.76 1.03 -21.83
C ILE A 78 10.62 0.09 -21.41
N ILE A 79 10.79 -0.64 -20.31
CA ILE A 79 9.73 -1.55 -19.81
C ILE A 79 8.49 -0.76 -19.39
N ASN A 80 8.66 0.38 -18.74
CA ASN A 80 7.54 1.21 -18.32
C ASN A 80 6.80 1.80 -19.53
N GLN A 81 7.50 2.28 -20.56
CA GLN A 81 6.89 2.76 -21.81
C GLN A 81 6.18 1.63 -22.56
N ALA A 82 6.79 0.45 -22.66
CA ALA A 82 6.15 -0.73 -23.22
C ALA A 82 4.86 -1.06 -22.47
N SER A 83 4.90 -1.00 -21.14
CA SER A 83 3.76 -1.29 -20.26
C SER A 83 2.62 -0.30 -20.43
N ILE A 84 2.92 1.00 -20.55
CA ILE A 84 1.92 2.05 -20.81
C ILE A 84 1.19 1.81 -22.14
N ASN A 85 1.92 1.37 -23.17
CA ASN A 85 1.36 1.17 -24.51
C ASN A 85 0.58 -0.14 -24.68
N SER A 86 0.94 -1.19 -23.93
CA SER A 86 0.42 -2.55 -24.15
C SER A 86 -0.44 -3.09 -23.00
N ILE A 87 -0.46 -2.44 -21.84
CA ILE A 87 -1.15 -2.94 -20.66
C ILE A 87 -2.13 -1.90 -20.13
N PRO A 88 -3.44 -2.22 -20.07
CA PRO A 88 -4.42 -1.28 -19.53
C PRO A 88 -4.20 -1.07 -18.03
N VAL A 89 -4.26 0.17 -17.59
CA VAL A 89 -4.19 0.53 -16.17
C VAL A 89 -5.47 0.09 -15.45
N LYS A 90 -5.34 -0.49 -14.25
CA LYS A 90 -6.50 -0.78 -13.39
C LYS A 90 -7.13 0.54 -13.00
N LYS A 91 -8.40 0.72 -13.36
CA LYS A 91 -9.21 1.81 -12.83
C LYS A 91 -9.43 1.55 -11.33
N THR A 92 -8.73 2.29 -10.49
CA THR A 92 -9.03 2.34 -9.06
C THR A 92 -10.27 3.21 -8.89
N TYR A 93 -11.44 2.60 -8.91
CA TYR A 93 -12.64 3.26 -8.42
C TYR A 93 -12.52 3.34 -6.90
N TYR A 94 -11.94 4.44 -6.41
CA TYR A 94 -12.11 4.79 -5.01
C TYR A 94 -13.58 5.22 -4.88
N ASN A 95 -14.41 4.35 -4.31
CA ASN A 95 -15.63 4.89 -3.71
C ASN A 95 -15.14 5.78 -2.56
N THR A 96 -15.38 7.08 -2.68
CA THR A 96 -15.05 8.08 -1.65
C THR A 96 -15.67 7.71 -0.31
N PHE A 97 -16.73 6.90 -0.32
CA PHE A 97 -17.36 6.34 0.87
C PHE A 97 -17.47 4.82 0.77
N PRO A 98 -17.22 4.09 1.87
CA PRO A 98 -17.49 2.66 1.90
C PRO A 98 -18.98 2.40 1.61
N PRO A 99 -19.33 1.26 0.97
CA PRO A 99 -20.72 0.92 0.76
C PRO A 99 -21.45 0.84 2.11
N SER A 100 -22.68 1.35 2.14
CA SER A 100 -23.52 1.27 3.34
C SER A 100 -23.68 -0.19 3.77
N PRO A 101 -23.67 -0.48 5.09
CA PRO A 101 -23.93 -1.82 5.58
C PRO A 101 -25.30 -2.32 5.09
N PRO A 102 -25.46 -3.64 4.86
CA PRO A 102 -26.68 -4.22 4.31
C PRO A 102 -27.92 -4.06 5.21
N TRP A 103 -27.72 -3.75 6.50
CA TRP A 103 -28.79 -3.50 7.46
C TRP A 103 -29.19 -2.02 7.57
N TRP A 104 -28.47 -1.12 6.91
CA TRP A 104 -28.72 0.30 6.96
C TRP A 104 -29.86 0.70 6.02
N ASN A 105 -30.86 1.41 6.53
CA ASN A 105 -32.03 1.84 5.77
C ASN A 105 -32.36 3.32 5.97
N SER A 106 -33.43 3.80 5.33
CA SER A 106 -33.87 5.20 5.42
C SER A 106 -34.20 5.63 6.85
N SER A 107 -34.71 4.72 7.69
CA SER A 107 -34.97 4.97 9.12
C SER A 107 -33.67 5.24 9.89
N CYS A 108 -32.62 4.44 9.64
CA CYS A 108 -31.29 4.65 10.20
C CYS A 108 -30.71 6.01 9.80
N THR A 109 -30.79 6.36 8.51
CA THR A 109 -30.34 7.65 7.99
C THR A 109 -31.09 8.81 8.64
N LYS A 110 -32.42 8.71 8.75
CA LYS A 110 -33.26 9.76 9.37
C LYS A 110 -32.92 9.95 10.84
N ALA A 111 -32.75 8.86 11.60
CA ALA A 111 -32.39 8.91 13.02
C ALA A 111 -31.03 9.59 13.24
N VAL A 112 -29.99 9.17 12.50
CA VAL A 112 -28.64 9.76 12.62
C VAL A 112 -28.61 11.21 12.17
N LYS A 113 -29.34 11.57 11.11
CA LYS A 113 -29.46 12.97 10.66
C LYS A 113 -30.14 13.84 11.72
N ASN A 114 -31.22 13.34 12.35
CA ASN A 114 -31.93 14.04 13.42
C ASN A 114 -31.03 14.25 14.66
N ARG A 115 -30.33 13.20 15.09
CA ARG A 115 -29.35 13.28 16.20
C ARG A 115 -28.26 14.31 15.88
N SER A 116 -27.70 14.26 14.68
CA SER A 116 -26.68 15.22 14.23
C SER A 116 -27.19 16.66 14.19
N SER A 117 -28.45 16.90 13.79
CA SER A 117 -29.03 18.24 13.82
C SER A 117 -29.26 18.75 15.24
N LEU A 118 -29.77 17.89 16.14
CA LEU A 118 -29.97 18.26 17.54
C LEU A 118 -28.64 18.51 18.25
N PHE A 119 -27.58 17.76 17.92
CA PHE A 119 -26.23 18.04 18.42
C PHE A 119 -25.76 19.43 18.00
N LYS A 120 -25.92 19.79 16.72
CA LYS A 120 -25.54 21.11 16.22
C LYS A 120 -26.34 22.23 16.88
N LEU A 121 -27.63 22.01 17.13
CA LEU A 121 -28.49 22.95 17.84
C LEU A 121 -28.02 23.15 19.28
N PHE A 122 -27.86 22.06 20.05
CA PHE A 122 -27.33 22.09 21.41
C PHE A 122 -25.97 22.79 21.50
N ARG A 123 -25.04 22.49 20.57
CA ARG A 123 -23.71 23.15 20.53
C ARG A 123 -23.78 24.64 20.23
N ARG A 124 -24.82 25.11 19.53
CA ARG A 124 -25.02 26.53 19.21
C ARG A 124 -25.74 27.28 20.32
N SER A 125 -26.76 26.68 20.93
CA SER A 125 -27.59 27.33 21.95
C SER A 125 -27.03 27.20 23.36
N GLY A 126 -26.37 26.09 23.68
CA GLY A 126 -25.93 25.76 25.05
C GLY A 126 -27.09 25.50 26.03
N SER A 127 -28.33 25.41 25.57
CA SER A 127 -29.52 25.27 26.42
C SER A 127 -29.65 23.84 26.97
N MET A 128 -30.12 23.73 28.23
CA MET A 128 -30.43 22.45 28.85
C MET A 128 -31.57 21.72 28.13
N ALA A 129 -32.57 22.44 27.61
CA ALA A 129 -33.67 21.82 26.85
C ALA A 129 -33.16 21.15 25.56
N ASP A 130 -32.24 21.82 24.85
CA ASP A 130 -31.63 21.27 23.64
C ASP A 130 -30.70 20.09 23.95
N PHE A 131 -30.03 20.12 25.11
CA PHE A 131 -29.25 18.98 25.59
C PHE A 131 -30.12 17.76 25.86
N LEU A 132 -31.25 17.92 26.56
CA LEU A 132 -32.19 16.84 26.83
C LEU A 132 -32.75 16.24 25.53
N ALA A 133 -33.14 17.10 24.57
CA ALA A 133 -33.60 16.66 23.25
C ALA A 133 -32.50 15.89 22.49
N TYR A 134 -31.25 16.36 22.52
CA TYR A 134 -30.12 15.64 21.94
C TYR A 134 -29.90 14.28 22.63
N SER A 135 -29.90 14.22 23.96
CA SER A 135 -29.75 13.00 24.74
C SER A 135 -30.83 11.96 24.41
N GLU A 136 -32.10 12.37 24.38
CA GLU A 136 -33.23 11.51 23.99
C GLU A 136 -33.06 11.01 22.55
N SER A 137 -32.61 11.87 21.64
CA SER A 137 -32.33 11.48 20.26
C SER A 137 -31.16 10.49 20.14
N CYS A 138 -30.18 10.53 21.05
CA CYS A 138 -29.11 9.55 21.11
C CYS A 138 -29.64 8.16 21.49
N ALA A 139 -30.47 8.09 22.54
CA ALA A 139 -31.10 6.84 22.98
C ALA A 139 -32.01 6.25 21.89
N THR A 140 -32.86 7.10 21.29
CA THR A 140 -33.76 6.72 20.19
C THR A 140 -32.97 6.19 18.98
N THR A 141 -31.90 6.89 18.60
CA THR A 141 -31.03 6.46 17.49
C THR A 141 -30.36 5.13 17.79
N ALA A 142 -29.81 4.94 18.99
CA ALA A 142 -29.19 3.68 19.39
C ALA A 142 -30.19 2.50 19.35
N GLN A 143 -31.42 2.73 19.81
CA GLN A 143 -32.50 1.73 19.77
C GLN A 143 -32.87 1.37 18.33
N ILE A 144 -33.06 2.36 17.45
CA ILE A 144 -33.38 2.14 16.03
C ILE A 144 -32.25 1.36 15.35
N LEU A 145 -30.99 1.79 15.48
CA LEU A 145 -29.86 1.11 14.85
C LEU A 145 -29.72 -0.34 15.33
N LYS A 146 -29.90 -0.60 16.63
CA LYS A 146 -29.86 -1.96 17.20
C LYS A 146 -31.03 -2.82 16.69
N LYS A 147 -32.23 -2.24 16.60
CA LYS A 147 -33.43 -2.92 16.08
C LYS A 147 -33.25 -3.28 14.61
N GLU A 148 -32.93 -2.32 13.76
CA GLU A 148 -32.79 -2.51 12.31
C GLU A 148 -31.64 -3.46 11.96
N LYS A 149 -30.53 -3.38 12.70
CA LYS A 149 -29.43 -4.35 12.56
C LYS A 149 -29.86 -5.77 12.88
N ARG A 150 -30.62 -5.95 13.98
CA ARG A 150 -31.11 -7.27 14.40
C ARG A 150 -32.15 -7.83 13.45
N THR A 151 -33.09 -7.01 12.96
CA THR A 151 -34.12 -7.44 12.00
C THR A 151 -33.48 -7.84 10.68
N ALA A 152 -32.56 -7.05 10.15
CA ALA A 152 -31.83 -7.39 8.93
C ALA A 152 -31.01 -8.67 9.09
N TRP A 153 -30.34 -8.87 10.23
CA TRP A 153 -29.61 -10.11 10.49
C TRP A 153 -30.53 -11.32 10.59
N LYS A 154 -31.68 -11.18 11.25
CA LYS A 154 -32.69 -12.24 11.32
C LYS A 154 -33.21 -12.59 9.92
N ASN A 155 -33.56 -11.59 9.12
CA ASN A 155 -34.03 -11.78 7.75
C ASN A 155 -32.97 -12.43 6.86
N PHE A 156 -31.69 -12.10 7.06
CA PHE A 156 -30.58 -12.77 6.39
C PHE A 156 -30.53 -14.26 6.78
N CYS A 157 -30.56 -14.56 8.09
CA CYS A 157 -30.50 -15.93 8.59
C CYS A 157 -31.69 -16.79 8.13
N THR A 158 -32.91 -16.23 8.07
CA THR A 158 -34.10 -16.95 7.62
C THR A 158 -34.12 -17.24 6.12
N ASN A 159 -33.42 -16.43 5.33
CA ASN A 159 -33.32 -16.57 3.86
C ASN A 159 -32.00 -17.22 3.42
N LEU A 160 -31.29 -17.89 4.33
CA LEU A 160 -30.06 -18.60 3.99
C LEU A 160 -30.36 -19.78 3.07
N ASN A 161 -29.73 -19.79 1.90
CA ASN A 161 -29.81 -20.90 0.97
C ASN A 161 -28.84 -22.02 1.42
N PRO A 162 -29.28 -23.29 1.53
CA PRO A 162 -28.40 -24.43 1.81
C PRO A 162 -27.24 -24.58 0.81
N SER A 163 -27.41 -24.10 -0.43
CA SER A 163 -26.39 -24.10 -1.48
C SER A 163 -25.44 -22.88 -1.42
N ALA A 164 -25.60 -21.98 -0.44
CA ALA A 164 -24.70 -20.84 -0.29
C ALA A 164 -23.31 -21.28 0.15
N THR A 165 -22.28 -20.72 -0.50
CA THR A 165 -20.89 -21.05 -0.15
C THR A 165 -20.49 -20.45 1.19
N ILE A 166 -19.63 -21.13 1.93
CA ILE A 166 -19.06 -20.63 3.20
C ILE A 166 -18.37 -19.26 3.02
N HIS A 167 -17.77 -19.02 1.85
CA HIS A 167 -17.18 -17.74 1.49
C HIS A 167 -18.21 -16.60 1.45
N GLN A 168 -19.37 -16.82 0.83
CA GLN A 168 -20.46 -15.84 0.79
C GLN A 168 -21.02 -15.54 2.19
N LEU A 169 -21.13 -16.56 3.04
CA LEU A 169 -21.58 -16.39 4.43
C LEU A 169 -20.59 -15.53 5.24
N TRP A 170 -19.29 -15.81 5.15
CA TRP A 170 -18.28 -14.99 5.84
C TRP A 170 -18.17 -13.58 5.26
N HIS A 171 -18.32 -13.42 3.95
CA HIS A 171 -18.35 -12.11 3.31
C HIS A 171 -19.51 -11.26 3.85
N THR A 172 -20.73 -11.81 3.85
CA THR A 172 -21.92 -11.12 4.37
C THR A 172 -21.79 -10.82 5.87
N ALA A 173 -21.36 -11.78 6.70
CA ALA A 173 -21.11 -11.55 8.12
C ALA A 173 -20.10 -10.42 8.36
N ARG A 174 -19.04 -10.32 7.54
CA ARG A 174 -18.08 -9.21 7.60
C ARG A 174 -18.74 -7.87 7.25
N LEU A 175 -19.65 -7.80 6.28
CA LEU A 175 -20.39 -6.57 5.97
C LEU A 175 -21.27 -6.10 7.13
N PHE A 176 -21.84 -7.01 7.93
CA PHE A 176 -22.58 -6.67 9.14
C PHE A 176 -21.68 -6.18 10.30
N LYS A 177 -20.39 -6.52 10.30
CA LYS A 177 -19.38 -6.05 11.27
C LYS A 177 -18.67 -4.77 10.83
N LYS A 178 -18.41 -4.58 9.54
CA LYS A 178 -17.64 -3.44 8.99
C LYS A 178 -18.45 -2.15 9.05
N CYS A 179 -18.47 -1.51 10.23
CA CYS A 179 -18.88 -0.12 10.37
C CYS A 179 -17.70 0.81 10.70
N VAL A 180 -16.55 0.24 11.09
CA VAL A 180 -15.34 1.00 11.35
C VAL A 180 -14.31 0.60 10.30
N VAL A 181 -14.24 1.38 9.22
CA VAL A 181 -13.02 1.43 8.42
C VAL A 181 -11.99 2.05 9.35
N ARG A 182 -11.03 1.24 9.83
CA ARG A 182 -9.83 1.82 10.46
C ARG A 182 -9.30 2.82 9.45
N SER A 183 -9.02 4.06 9.86
CA SER A 183 -8.36 4.99 8.95
C SER A 183 -7.14 4.27 8.37
N PRO A 184 -6.79 4.52 7.10
CA PRO A 184 -5.48 4.13 6.61
C PRO A 184 -4.47 4.55 7.68
N ARG A 185 -3.56 3.64 8.04
CA ARG A 185 -2.44 4.04 8.90
C ARG A 185 -1.79 5.25 8.22
N PRO A 186 -1.51 6.34 8.96
CA PRO A 186 -0.77 7.45 8.38
C PRO A 186 0.51 6.88 7.76
N ILE A 187 0.74 7.22 6.49
CA ILE A 187 1.84 6.72 5.65
C ILE A 187 3.20 7.26 6.13
N ASN A 188 3.23 8.12 7.14
CA ASN A 188 4.47 8.64 7.65
C ASN A 188 5.29 7.51 8.27
N ASP A 189 6.33 7.05 7.56
CA ASP A 189 7.24 5.97 7.92
C ASP A 189 8.13 6.32 9.13
N ASP A 190 7.96 7.49 9.75
CA ASP A 190 8.61 7.87 11.03
C ASP A 190 8.47 6.78 12.12
N TRP A 191 7.38 6.01 12.11
CA TRP A 191 7.21 4.89 13.06
C TRP A 191 8.08 3.67 12.70
N PHE A 192 8.42 3.50 11.42
CA PHE A 192 9.18 2.37 10.90
C PHE A 192 10.64 2.45 11.33
N ASP A 193 11.26 3.62 11.27
CA ASP A 193 12.64 3.82 11.76
C ASP A 193 12.76 3.56 13.27
N MET A 194 11.75 4.01 14.03
CA MET A 194 11.66 3.75 15.47
C MET A 194 11.38 2.28 15.79
N PHE A 195 10.71 1.55 14.90
CA PHE A 195 10.52 0.10 15.01
C PHE A 195 11.80 -0.67 14.67
N CYS A 196 12.45 -0.33 13.55
CA CYS A 196 13.69 -0.95 13.11
C CYS A 196 14.80 -0.80 14.16
N SER A 197 14.98 0.41 14.69
CA SER A 197 15.94 0.65 15.79
C SER A 197 15.65 -0.16 17.06
N LYS A 198 14.39 -0.53 17.31
CA LYS A 198 13.98 -1.34 18.47
C LYS A 198 14.14 -2.85 18.25
N VAL A 199 13.88 -3.34 17.03
CA VAL A 199 13.90 -4.77 16.71
C VAL A 199 15.27 -5.25 16.23
N ALA A 200 15.99 -4.39 15.52
CA ALA A 200 17.34 -4.61 15.04
C ALA A 200 18.15 -3.31 15.26
N PRO A 201 18.57 -3.02 16.51
CA PRO A 201 19.43 -1.88 16.79
C PRO A 201 20.69 -1.97 15.91
N CYS A 202 21.21 -0.83 15.47
CA CYS A 202 22.37 -0.71 14.57
C CYS A 202 23.70 -1.15 15.21
N TYR A 203 23.68 -2.12 16.12
CA TYR A 203 24.88 -2.70 16.69
C TYR A 203 25.55 -3.57 15.64
N VAL A 204 26.65 -3.05 15.10
CA VAL A 204 27.65 -3.79 14.34
C VAL A 204 28.86 -3.90 15.26
N PRO A 205 29.37 -5.11 15.55
CA PRO A 205 30.59 -5.25 16.32
C PRO A 205 31.71 -4.41 15.70
N THR A 206 32.42 -3.66 16.52
CA THR A 206 33.60 -2.90 16.08
C THR A 206 34.68 -3.85 15.56
N GLU A 207 35.56 -3.38 14.66
CA GLU A 207 36.70 -4.17 14.13
C GLU A 207 37.50 -4.85 15.27
N ASP A 208 37.61 -4.19 16.42
CA ASP A 208 38.27 -4.70 17.63
C ASP A 208 37.48 -5.81 18.36
N GLU A 209 36.14 -5.84 18.25
CA GLU A 209 35.27 -6.88 18.79
C GLU A 209 35.23 -8.12 17.87
N ASN A 210 35.56 -7.96 16.59
CA ASN A 210 35.58 -9.02 15.58
C ASN A 210 36.95 -9.73 15.49
N ASN A 211 37.60 -9.95 16.63
CA ASN A 211 38.87 -10.69 16.76
C ASN A 211 38.66 -12.21 16.62
N GLN A 212 37.95 -12.65 15.59
CA GLN A 212 38.13 -14.00 15.08
C GLN A 212 39.37 -13.97 14.20
N GLN A 213 40.40 -14.73 14.58
CA GLN A 213 41.56 -14.98 13.74
C GLN A 213 41.07 -15.45 12.36
N LEU A 214 41.00 -14.53 11.40
CA LEU A 214 40.69 -14.83 10.02
C LEU A 214 41.78 -15.77 9.54
N ILE A 215 41.43 -17.05 9.45
CA ILE A 215 42.27 -18.08 8.86
C ILE A 215 42.64 -17.58 7.47
N THR A 216 43.92 -17.24 7.29
CA THR A 216 44.55 -16.91 6.00
C THR A 216 44.64 -18.17 5.14
N GLN A 217 43.50 -18.76 4.82
CA GLN A 217 43.39 -19.61 3.65
C GLN A 217 43.33 -18.69 2.42
N PRO A 218 44.02 -19.02 1.32
CA PRO A 218 43.82 -18.30 0.08
C PRO A 218 42.33 -18.37 -0.25
N LEU A 219 41.64 -17.22 -0.26
CA LEU A 219 40.23 -17.12 -0.60
C LEU A 219 40.07 -17.70 -2.01
N GLN A 220 39.63 -18.95 -2.09
CA GLN A 220 39.10 -19.50 -3.33
C GLN A 220 37.96 -18.56 -3.74
N PRO A 221 37.89 -18.11 -5.00
CA PRO A 221 36.77 -17.30 -5.46
C PRO A 221 35.48 -18.06 -5.17
N HIS A 222 34.70 -17.52 -4.23
CA HIS A 222 33.47 -18.15 -3.79
C HIS A 222 32.50 -18.20 -4.98
N VAL A 223 31.73 -19.27 -5.13
CA VAL A 223 30.81 -19.48 -6.26
C VAL A 223 29.83 -18.31 -6.45
N LEU A 224 29.51 -17.58 -5.37
CA LEU A 224 28.65 -16.38 -5.41
C LEU A 224 29.27 -15.15 -6.08
N LEU A 225 30.58 -15.17 -6.36
CA LEU A 225 31.29 -14.10 -7.08
C LEU A 225 31.35 -14.35 -8.58
N ASN A 226 30.91 -15.52 -9.04
CA ASN A 226 30.86 -15.82 -10.46
C ASN A 226 29.78 -14.98 -11.15
N PRO A 227 30.00 -14.57 -12.41
CA PRO A 227 28.97 -13.90 -13.18
C PRO A 227 27.76 -14.82 -13.36
N PHE A 228 26.57 -14.24 -13.27
CA PHE A 228 25.32 -14.92 -13.51
C PHE A 228 25.25 -15.42 -14.96
N SER A 229 24.69 -16.61 -15.12
CA SER A 229 24.37 -17.21 -16.40
C SER A 229 22.92 -16.93 -16.82
N LEU A 230 22.64 -17.03 -18.13
CA LEU A 230 21.29 -16.83 -18.65
C LEU A 230 20.31 -17.87 -18.09
N SER A 231 20.76 -19.11 -17.86
CA SER A 231 19.93 -20.17 -17.27
C SER A 231 19.56 -19.87 -15.82
N GLU A 232 20.49 -19.36 -15.02
CA GLU A 232 20.20 -18.91 -13.65
C GLU A 232 19.18 -17.78 -13.63
N LEU A 233 19.34 -16.78 -14.50
CA LEU A 233 18.37 -15.68 -14.63
C LEU A 233 16.98 -16.19 -15.00
N MET A 234 16.89 -17.07 -15.98
CA MET A 234 15.61 -17.66 -16.41
C MET A 234 14.95 -18.52 -15.32
N ASN A 235 15.73 -19.29 -14.57
CA ASN A 235 15.25 -20.06 -13.43
C ASN A 235 14.76 -19.14 -12.29
N ALA A 236 15.47 -18.04 -12.03
CA ALA A 236 15.06 -17.05 -11.04
C ALA A 236 13.76 -16.34 -11.43
N ILE A 237 13.60 -15.97 -12.71
CA ILE A 237 12.36 -15.34 -13.21
C ILE A 237 11.18 -16.32 -13.16
N SER A 238 11.38 -17.57 -13.59
CA SER A 238 10.31 -18.57 -13.66
C SER A 238 9.80 -19.01 -12.28
N SER A 239 10.71 -19.21 -11.32
CA SER A 239 10.38 -19.61 -9.93
C SER A 239 9.58 -18.58 -9.14
N ARG A 240 9.56 -17.31 -9.56
CA ARG A 240 8.82 -16.27 -8.85
C ARG A 240 7.32 -16.37 -9.10
N HIS A 241 6.55 -16.59 -8.03
CA HIS A 241 5.07 -16.67 -8.05
C HIS A 241 4.37 -15.35 -7.65
N SER A 242 5.10 -14.41 -7.05
CA SER A 242 4.53 -13.11 -6.66
C SER A 242 4.07 -12.31 -7.87
N SER A 243 2.97 -11.56 -7.70
CA SER A 243 2.47 -10.61 -8.68
C SER A 243 2.68 -9.14 -8.26
N ALA A 244 3.25 -8.90 -7.07
CA ALA A 244 3.55 -7.57 -6.58
C ALA A 244 4.78 -7.00 -7.31
N SER A 245 4.65 -5.79 -7.84
CA SER A 245 5.77 -5.01 -8.37
C SER A 245 6.57 -4.37 -7.23
N GLY A 246 7.86 -4.12 -7.47
CA GLY A 246 8.70 -3.32 -6.58
C GLY A 246 8.48 -1.82 -6.77
N LEU A 247 9.41 -1.02 -6.25
CA LEU A 247 9.44 0.44 -6.41
C LEU A 247 9.60 0.86 -7.88
N ASP A 248 10.21 0.00 -8.69
CA ASP A 248 10.38 0.14 -10.14
C ASP A 248 9.09 -0.09 -10.95
N ASN A 249 7.99 -0.46 -10.30
CA ASN A 249 6.72 -0.88 -10.91
C ASN A 249 6.80 -2.09 -11.86
N ILE A 250 7.93 -2.81 -11.90
CA ILE A 250 8.10 -3.99 -12.75
C ILE A 250 7.59 -5.22 -12.02
N SER A 251 6.54 -5.84 -12.59
CA SER A 251 5.98 -7.07 -12.05
C SER A 251 6.76 -8.30 -12.53
N PRO A 252 6.81 -9.39 -11.75
CA PRO A 252 7.40 -10.65 -12.22
C PRO A 252 6.74 -11.22 -13.49
N ARG A 253 5.48 -10.86 -13.77
CA ARG A 253 4.82 -11.24 -15.03
C ARG A 253 5.36 -10.48 -16.23
N MET A 254 5.79 -9.23 -16.06
CA MET A 254 6.45 -8.49 -17.14
C MET A 254 7.80 -9.13 -17.47
N LEU A 255 8.59 -9.50 -16.45
CA LEU A 255 9.87 -10.21 -16.64
C LEU A 255 9.71 -11.54 -17.38
N LYS A 256 8.63 -12.29 -17.10
CA LYS A 256 8.31 -13.56 -17.79
C LYS A 256 7.94 -13.39 -19.27
N ASN A 257 7.56 -12.19 -19.69
CA ASN A 257 7.19 -11.87 -21.07
C ASN A 257 8.21 -10.96 -21.75
N LEU A 258 9.44 -10.89 -21.22
CA LEU A 258 10.53 -10.20 -21.90
C LEU A 258 11.02 -11.00 -23.11
N PRO A 259 11.40 -10.33 -24.20
CA PRO A 259 12.07 -10.97 -25.31
C PRO A 259 13.49 -11.43 -24.94
N PRO A 260 14.08 -12.38 -25.69
CA PRO A 260 15.40 -12.94 -25.41
C PRO A 260 16.51 -11.88 -25.39
N ASN A 261 16.48 -10.91 -26.30
CA ASN A 261 17.49 -9.84 -26.33
C ASN A 261 17.44 -8.93 -25.09
N ALA A 262 16.26 -8.72 -24.52
CA ALA A 262 16.12 -7.96 -23.27
C ALA A 262 16.62 -8.75 -22.06
N LEU A 263 16.49 -10.08 -22.07
CA LEU A 263 17.06 -10.93 -21.04
C LEU A 263 18.59 -10.93 -21.09
N GLU A 264 19.19 -10.91 -22.28
CA GLU A 264 20.65 -10.77 -22.46
C GLU A 264 21.14 -9.42 -21.93
N VAL A 265 20.44 -8.34 -22.24
CA VAL A 265 20.77 -6.99 -21.73
C VAL A 265 20.62 -6.92 -20.21
N LEU A 266 19.55 -7.50 -19.64
CA LEU A 266 19.37 -7.56 -18.19
C LEU A 266 20.49 -8.35 -17.52
N LEU A 267 20.89 -9.49 -18.09
CA LEU A 267 21.99 -10.31 -17.59
C LEU A 267 23.31 -9.53 -17.58
N ARG A 268 23.60 -8.81 -18.67
CA ARG A 268 24.77 -7.94 -18.77
C ARG A 268 24.76 -6.88 -17.66
N ILE A 269 23.65 -6.17 -17.49
CA ILE A 269 23.52 -5.14 -16.44
C ILE A 269 23.76 -5.74 -15.05
N LEU A 270 23.20 -6.91 -14.74
CA LEU A 270 23.39 -7.55 -13.44
C LEU A 270 24.85 -7.95 -13.19
N ASN A 271 25.55 -8.46 -14.21
CA ASN A 271 26.96 -8.83 -14.13
C ASN A 271 27.88 -7.60 -14.05
N ASP A 272 27.51 -6.50 -14.70
CA ASP A 272 28.21 -5.21 -14.57
C ASP A 272 28.03 -4.64 -13.16
N VAL A 273 26.84 -4.73 -12.57
CA VAL A 273 26.61 -4.34 -11.17
C VAL A 273 27.41 -5.21 -10.21
N LEU A 274 27.47 -6.52 -10.44
CA LEU A 274 28.25 -7.46 -9.62
C LEU A 274 29.75 -7.14 -9.66
N SER A 275 30.29 -6.86 -10.85
CA SER A 275 31.72 -6.56 -11.03
C SER A 275 32.11 -5.16 -10.53
N THR A 276 31.24 -4.17 -10.72
CA THR A 276 31.51 -2.77 -10.32
C THR A 276 31.12 -2.45 -8.88
N GLN A 277 30.31 -3.30 -8.25
CA GLN A 277 29.70 -3.09 -6.92
C GLN A 277 28.92 -1.76 -6.80
N ARG A 278 28.44 -1.22 -7.93
CA ARG A 278 27.65 0.02 -7.97
C ARG A 278 26.18 -0.30 -8.09
N LEU A 279 25.45 -0.12 -7.00
CA LEU A 279 24.00 -0.34 -6.97
C LEU A 279 23.25 0.88 -7.55
N PRO A 280 22.15 0.68 -8.28
CA PRO A 280 21.27 1.77 -8.67
C PRO A 280 20.63 2.42 -7.43
N SER A 281 20.48 3.74 -7.47
CA SER A 281 19.78 4.49 -6.43
C SER A 281 18.30 4.07 -6.35
N SER A 282 17.82 3.83 -5.12
CA SER A 282 16.43 3.46 -4.82
C SER A 282 15.46 4.63 -4.92
#